data_AF-A0A420SY14-F1
#
_entry.id   AF-A0A420SY14-F1
#
_cell.length_a   1.000
_cell.length_b   1.000
_cell.length_c   1.000
_cell.angle_alpha   90.00
_cell.angle_beta   90.00
_cell.angle_gamma   90.00
#
_symmetry.space_group_name_H-M   'P 1'
#
loop_
_entity.id
_entity.type
_entity.pdbx_description
1 polymer ?
#
loop_
_entity_poly.entity_id
_entity_poly.type
_entity_poly.pdbx_seq_one_letter_code
_entity_poly.pdbx_strand_id
1 'polypeptide(L)'
;MGSEHDSKPKTSSSPIASGSPPPVTTLSDQDPGETRRSPADDEDQQPEEHAPLQVDEDEIAGDDADSTYGSDRGSVYTASATSSIYNYQYENGRRYHAFREGQYVLPNDDQEQQRLDLQHHIWRLLLGGALHTAPLPNPDSAEEYRILDLGCGTGIWAIEMADEYPNATVAGVDLSPIQPDWVPGNCMFHVDDYEDEWTYRESERFDYIHGRALSGTSADWMRFYKQALNHLKPGGYMEMQEYDAWIFSDDDSCDRAPWTMEWVNKLDEASKMFGKQINVAKYHKQWMIDAGFEDVVERIPIGPWAKDPTLKELGKFELTHMQMSVESHTPALFTRVWNYSHDQVMVLMEGVKREFRSRELRLITSYRFITGRKPAEA
;
A
#
# COMPACT_ATOMS: atom_id res chain seq x y z
N MET A 1 32.69 10.87 61.21
CA MET A 1 33.96 10.10 61.21
C MET A 1 33.56 8.64 61.12
N GLY A 2 33.83 7.97 60.00
CA GLY A 2 33.34 6.60 59.74
C GLY A 2 31.81 6.47 59.65
N SER A 3 31.25 5.34 59.21
CA SER A 3 31.85 4.25 58.39
C SER A 3 30.75 3.24 57.99
N GLU A 4 30.37 3.18 56.72
CA GLU A 4 29.47 2.16 56.11
C GLU A 4 29.26 2.55 54.63
N HIS A 5 29.04 1.64 53.67
CA HIS A 5 29.44 0.23 53.59
C HIS A 5 29.65 -0.11 52.09
N ASP A 6 30.83 -0.63 51.71
CA ASP A 6 31.07 -1.05 50.30
C ASP A 6 30.36 -2.37 50.01
N SER A 7 29.77 -2.52 48.83
CA SER A 7 28.98 -3.69 48.39
C SER A 7 28.79 -3.75 46.88
N LYS A 8 29.74 -4.38 46.19
CA LYS A 8 29.62 -4.73 44.76
C LYS A 8 28.71 -5.96 44.57
N PRO A 9 27.75 -5.94 43.63
CA PRO A 9 27.11 -7.16 43.14
C PRO A 9 28.16 -8.07 42.45
N LYS A 10 28.10 -9.38 42.71
CA LYS A 10 28.94 -10.38 42.04
C LYS A 10 28.28 -10.83 40.74
N THR A 11 29.01 -10.85 39.64
CA THR A 11 28.62 -11.54 38.42
C THR A 11 28.82 -13.05 38.58
N SER A 12 27.78 -13.85 38.30
CA SER A 12 27.84 -15.31 38.33
C SER A 12 27.59 -15.88 36.92
N SER A 13 28.66 -16.31 36.26
CA SER A 13 28.59 -16.92 34.92
C SER A 13 28.62 -18.45 35.01
N SER A 14 27.63 -19.11 34.41
CA SER A 14 27.66 -20.54 34.05
C SER A 14 27.05 -20.71 32.64
N PRO A 15 27.54 -21.67 31.82
CA PRO A 15 27.23 -21.71 30.40
C PRO A 15 25.97 -22.52 30.05
N ILE A 16 25.33 -22.16 28.94
CA ILE A 16 24.34 -22.99 28.23
C ILE A 16 25.03 -23.61 27.00
N ALA A 17 24.79 -24.89 26.75
CA ALA A 17 25.50 -25.66 25.73
C ALA A 17 24.90 -25.51 24.33
N SER A 18 25.76 -25.58 23.31
CA SER A 18 25.38 -25.61 21.89
C SER A 18 24.91 -27.01 21.46
N GLY A 19 23.71 -27.11 20.88
CA GLY A 19 23.22 -28.31 20.20
C GLY A 19 23.14 -28.09 18.68
N SER A 20 23.76 -28.98 17.90
CA SER A 20 23.75 -28.93 16.43
C SER A 20 22.57 -29.73 15.84
N PRO A 21 22.00 -29.32 14.69
CA PRO A 21 20.97 -30.09 13.98
C PRO A 21 21.55 -31.34 13.26
N PRO A 22 20.73 -32.38 13.03
CA PRO A 22 21.11 -33.56 12.24
C PRO A 22 21.15 -33.28 10.72
N PRO A 23 21.80 -34.15 9.92
CA PRO A 23 22.18 -33.84 8.53
C PRO A 23 21.09 -34.08 7.47
N VAL A 24 21.23 -33.40 6.34
CA VAL A 24 20.47 -33.63 5.09
C VAL A 24 21.09 -34.78 4.30
N THR A 25 20.26 -35.72 3.84
CA THR A 25 20.70 -36.86 3.02
C THR A 25 20.60 -36.55 1.54
N THR A 26 21.73 -36.40 0.85
CA THR A 26 21.79 -36.35 -0.62
C THR A 26 21.85 -37.75 -1.22
N LEU A 27 21.07 -38.02 -2.26
CA LEU A 27 21.24 -39.17 -3.15
C LEU A 27 21.23 -38.72 -4.61
N SER A 28 22.02 -39.40 -5.44
CA SER A 28 22.41 -39.03 -6.79
C SER A 28 21.83 -39.95 -7.86
N ASP A 29 21.71 -39.42 -9.08
CA ASP A 29 21.81 -40.08 -10.39
C ASP A 29 21.22 -41.49 -10.60
N GLN A 30 20.21 -41.58 -11.46
CA GLN A 30 20.33 -42.34 -12.73
C GLN A 30 19.17 -42.14 -13.71
N ASP A 31 19.53 -41.96 -14.98
CA ASP A 31 18.72 -42.17 -16.20
C ASP A 31 19.39 -43.34 -16.97
N PRO A 32 18.63 -44.26 -17.61
CA PRO A 32 18.45 -44.14 -19.07
C PRO A 32 17.11 -44.65 -19.63
N GLY A 33 16.60 -44.03 -20.71
CA GLY A 33 15.40 -44.53 -21.40
C GLY A 33 15.09 -43.97 -22.81
N GLU A 34 15.93 -44.24 -23.82
CA GLU A 34 15.60 -43.91 -25.22
C GLU A 34 14.44 -44.75 -25.79
N THR A 35 13.49 -44.11 -26.52
CA THR A 35 12.96 -44.72 -27.76
C THR A 35 12.52 -43.72 -28.84
N ARG A 36 13.38 -43.59 -29.85
CA ARG A 36 13.27 -42.81 -31.10
C ARG A 36 12.12 -43.22 -32.04
N ARG A 37 11.41 -42.23 -32.64
CA ARG A 37 11.04 -42.17 -34.10
C ARG A 37 10.26 -40.90 -34.54
N SER A 38 10.76 -40.28 -35.61
CA SER A 38 10.07 -39.40 -36.59
C SER A 38 10.24 -40.07 -37.99
N PRO A 39 9.84 -39.51 -39.16
CA PRO A 39 9.29 -38.19 -39.53
C PRO A 39 7.89 -38.35 -40.22
N ALA A 40 7.31 -37.49 -41.08
CA ALA A 40 7.82 -36.39 -41.92
C ALA A 40 6.69 -35.47 -42.46
N ASP A 41 7.09 -34.31 -43.03
CA ASP A 41 6.57 -33.52 -44.20
C ASP A 41 5.03 -33.29 -44.35
N ASP A 42 4.45 -32.16 -44.81
CA ASP A 42 4.82 -30.76 -45.14
C ASP A 42 3.48 -29.93 -45.04
N GLU A 43 3.18 -28.70 -45.52
CA GLU A 43 3.72 -27.73 -46.51
C GLU A 43 3.27 -26.27 -46.12
N ASP A 44 3.14 -25.32 -47.06
CA ASP A 44 2.91 -23.86 -46.87
C ASP A 44 1.44 -23.41 -46.64
N GLN A 45 1.23 -22.32 -45.86
CA GLN A 45 0.27 -21.24 -46.22
C GLN A 45 0.46 -19.91 -45.45
N GLN A 46 -0.04 -18.82 -46.04
CA GLN A 46 0.15 -17.41 -45.63
C GLN A 46 -1.09 -16.81 -44.92
N PRO A 47 -0.97 -15.65 -44.23
CA PRO A 47 -1.95 -15.23 -43.20
C PRO A 47 -3.23 -14.59 -43.75
N GLU A 48 -4.33 -14.71 -43.00
CA GLU A 48 -5.61 -14.06 -43.31
C GLU A 48 -5.68 -12.61 -42.80
N GLU A 49 -6.23 -11.71 -43.62
CA GLU A 49 -6.65 -10.38 -43.19
C GLU A 49 -8.06 -10.45 -42.57
N HIS A 50 -8.19 -10.15 -41.27
CA HIS A 50 -9.51 -9.95 -40.67
C HIS A 50 -10.05 -8.55 -40.97
N ALA A 51 -10.96 -8.47 -41.95
CA ALA A 51 -11.84 -7.33 -42.11
C ALA A 51 -12.86 -7.25 -40.94
N PRO A 52 -13.15 -6.06 -40.40
CA PRO A 52 -14.08 -5.93 -39.27
C PRO A 52 -15.53 -6.16 -39.71
N LEU A 53 -16.22 -7.09 -39.03
CA LEU A 53 -17.65 -7.29 -39.20
C LEU A 53 -18.43 -6.18 -38.48
N GLN A 54 -19.30 -5.50 -39.22
CA GLN A 54 -20.33 -4.62 -38.66
C GLN A 54 -21.51 -5.50 -38.20
N VAL A 55 -22.22 -5.04 -37.16
CA VAL A 55 -23.46 -5.67 -36.68
C VAL A 55 -24.55 -4.62 -36.77
N ASP A 56 -25.64 -4.94 -37.45
CA ASP A 56 -26.82 -4.08 -37.54
C ASP A 56 -27.57 -4.06 -36.19
N GLU A 57 -28.02 -2.88 -35.78
CA GLU A 57 -29.00 -2.73 -34.71
C GLU A 57 -30.41 -2.93 -35.30
N ASP A 58 -31.19 -3.93 -34.85
CA ASP A 58 -32.64 -3.74 -34.75
C ASP A 58 -33.40 -4.78 -33.89
N GLU A 59 -34.58 -4.32 -33.42
CA GLU A 59 -35.75 -4.99 -32.83
C GLU A 59 -35.62 -5.94 -31.61
N ILE A 60 -36.36 -5.57 -30.55
CA ILE A 60 -36.65 -6.38 -29.36
C ILE A 60 -38.05 -7.01 -29.50
N ALA A 61 -38.14 -8.33 -29.44
CA ALA A 61 -39.37 -9.08 -29.13
C ALA A 61 -38.99 -10.37 -28.37
N GLY A 62 -39.75 -10.73 -27.33
CA GLY A 62 -39.43 -11.87 -26.45
C GLY A 62 -40.58 -12.86 -26.27
N ASP A 63 -40.30 -13.92 -25.52
CA ASP A 63 -41.31 -14.79 -24.90
C ASP A 63 -40.71 -15.46 -23.63
N ASP A 64 -41.56 -15.87 -22.68
CA ASP A 64 -41.15 -16.31 -21.33
C ASP A 64 -40.83 -17.82 -21.27
N ALA A 65 -39.65 -18.20 -20.77
CA ALA A 65 -39.38 -19.56 -20.27
C ALA A 65 -38.26 -19.64 -19.20
N ASP A 66 -38.58 -20.27 -18.07
CA ASP A 66 -37.74 -20.60 -16.91
C ASP A 66 -36.22 -20.79 -17.15
N SER A 67 -35.43 -20.07 -16.36
CA SER A 67 -34.10 -20.54 -15.94
C SER A 67 -33.78 -20.10 -14.51
N THR A 68 -34.16 -20.95 -13.57
CA THR A 68 -33.83 -20.83 -12.14
C THR A 68 -32.32 -20.95 -11.88
N TYR A 69 -31.58 -19.86 -12.08
CA TYR A 69 -30.30 -19.56 -11.45
C TYR A 69 -30.07 -18.04 -11.45
N GLY A 70 -30.76 -17.34 -10.54
CA GLY A 70 -30.58 -15.90 -10.33
C GLY A 70 -29.19 -15.63 -9.77
N SER A 71 -28.22 -15.40 -10.65
CA SER A 71 -26.87 -15.02 -10.26
C SER A 71 -26.82 -13.53 -9.90
N ASP A 72 -27.41 -13.18 -8.76
CA ASP A 72 -27.08 -11.96 -8.02
C ASP A 72 -25.62 -12.08 -7.53
N ARG A 73 -24.70 -11.95 -8.48
CA ARG A 73 -23.27 -11.71 -8.24
C ARG A 73 -23.19 -10.29 -7.72
N GLY A 74 -23.48 -10.13 -6.43
CA GLY A 74 -23.51 -8.84 -5.76
C GLY A 74 -22.23 -8.07 -6.08
N SER A 75 -22.41 -6.90 -6.68
CA SER A 75 -21.29 -5.98 -6.94
C SER A 75 -20.53 -5.76 -5.63
N VAL A 76 -19.21 -5.97 -5.66
CA VAL A 76 -18.34 -5.71 -4.50
C VAL A 76 -18.44 -4.23 -4.07
N TYR A 77 -18.78 -3.36 -5.02
CA TYR A 77 -19.18 -1.98 -4.82
C TYR A 77 -20.66 -1.88 -4.43
N THR A 78 -20.94 -1.34 -3.24
CA THR A 78 -22.31 -1.15 -2.74
C THR A 78 -22.97 0.15 -3.21
N ALA A 79 -22.24 1.01 -3.93
CA ALA A 79 -22.75 2.23 -4.55
C ALA A 79 -23.18 1.99 -6.00
N SER A 80 -24.19 2.73 -6.47
CA SER A 80 -24.50 2.80 -7.91
C SER A 80 -23.39 3.54 -8.66
N ALA A 81 -22.39 2.81 -9.13
CA ALA A 81 -21.33 3.34 -9.95
C ALA A 81 -21.91 3.88 -11.27
N THR A 82 -22.10 5.20 -11.36
CA THR A 82 -22.48 5.85 -12.61
C THR A 82 -21.37 5.66 -13.64
N SER A 83 -21.71 5.50 -14.92
CA SER A 83 -20.72 5.23 -15.98
C SER A 83 -19.59 6.27 -16.05
N SER A 84 -19.86 7.50 -15.61
CA SER A 84 -18.85 8.57 -15.48
C SER A 84 -17.67 8.25 -14.56
N ILE A 85 -17.81 7.34 -13.60
CA ILE A 85 -16.71 6.96 -12.68
C ILE A 85 -15.62 6.16 -13.42
N TYR A 86 -15.95 5.53 -14.55
CA TYR A 86 -15.00 4.80 -15.41
C TYR A 86 -14.42 5.66 -16.56
N ASN A 87 -14.79 6.95 -16.66
CA ASN A 87 -14.27 7.88 -17.67
C ASN A 87 -12.85 8.39 -17.31
N TYR A 88 -11.91 7.47 -17.15
CA TYR A 88 -10.55 7.76 -16.70
C TYR A 88 -9.83 8.78 -17.60
N GLN A 89 -9.13 9.73 -16.97
CA GLN A 89 -8.32 10.71 -17.68
C GLN A 89 -6.93 10.14 -18.01
N TYR A 90 -6.31 10.62 -19.09
CA TYR A 90 -4.98 10.17 -19.52
C TYR A 90 -4.06 11.37 -19.75
N GLU A 91 -2.99 11.47 -18.96
CA GLU A 91 -1.97 12.52 -19.05
C GLU A 91 -0.58 11.90 -18.97
N ASN A 92 0.41 12.47 -19.68
CA ASN A 92 1.82 12.05 -19.62
C ASN A 92 2.08 10.54 -19.89
N GLY A 93 1.12 9.81 -20.46
CA GLY A 93 1.21 8.36 -20.67
C GLY A 93 0.70 7.50 -19.49
N ARG A 94 0.11 8.10 -18.46
CA ARG A 94 -0.47 7.42 -17.28
C ARG A 94 -1.98 7.67 -17.18
N ARG A 95 -2.71 6.75 -16.54
CA ARG A 95 -4.17 6.83 -16.30
C ARG A 95 -4.47 7.47 -14.95
N TYR A 96 -5.49 8.32 -14.87
CA TYR A 96 -5.88 9.07 -13.68
C TYR A 96 -7.38 8.96 -13.37
N HIS A 97 -7.71 9.30 -12.13
CA HIS A 97 -9.04 9.26 -11.52
C HIS A 97 -10.07 10.11 -12.28
N ALA A 98 -11.26 9.55 -12.52
CA ALA A 98 -12.40 10.25 -13.11
C ALA A 98 -13.30 10.90 -12.05
N PHE A 99 -13.58 10.18 -10.96
CA PHE A 99 -14.20 10.77 -9.77
C PHE A 99 -13.22 11.74 -9.10
N ARG A 100 -13.73 12.90 -8.64
CA ARG A 100 -12.92 14.00 -8.08
C ARG A 100 -11.75 14.41 -8.98
N GLU A 101 -11.99 14.52 -10.30
CA GLU A 101 -10.98 14.84 -11.32
C GLU A 101 -10.03 15.97 -10.89
N GLY A 102 -8.72 15.72 -11.04
CA GLY A 102 -7.67 16.68 -10.71
C GLY A 102 -7.38 16.87 -9.22
N GLN A 103 -8.17 16.33 -8.28
CA GLN A 103 -7.91 16.38 -6.83
C GLN A 103 -6.87 15.36 -6.34
N TYR A 104 -6.50 14.40 -7.20
CA TYR A 104 -5.51 13.36 -6.92
C TYR A 104 -4.39 13.40 -7.96
N VAL A 105 -3.15 13.26 -7.50
CA VAL A 105 -1.93 13.46 -8.32
C VAL A 105 -1.22 12.19 -8.72
N LEU A 106 -1.55 11.04 -8.11
CA LEU A 106 -1.01 9.75 -8.50
C LEU A 106 -1.93 9.07 -9.54
N PRO A 107 -1.38 8.25 -10.45
CA PRO A 107 -2.16 7.50 -11.42
C PRO A 107 -2.97 6.36 -10.78
N ASN A 108 -3.73 5.63 -11.60
CA ASN A 108 -4.45 4.41 -11.21
C ASN A 108 -4.36 3.27 -12.24
N ASP A 109 -3.44 3.37 -13.21
CA ASP A 109 -3.16 2.33 -14.20
C ASP A 109 -2.53 1.07 -13.58
N ASP A 110 -2.42 0.03 -14.39
CA ASP A 110 -1.95 -1.30 -13.98
C ASP A 110 -0.47 -1.28 -13.53
N GLN A 111 0.31 -0.29 -14.02
CA GLN A 111 1.67 -0.04 -13.53
C GLN A 111 1.66 0.52 -12.10
N GLU A 112 0.66 1.34 -11.74
CA GLU A 112 0.48 1.81 -10.38
C GLU A 112 -0.02 0.72 -9.45
N GLN A 113 -0.96 -0.12 -9.89
CA GLN A 113 -1.44 -1.28 -9.14
C GLN A 113 -0.27 -2.21 -8.79
N GLN A 114 0.62 -2.50 -9.75
CA GLN A 114 1.87 -3.24 -9.51
C GLN A 114 2.81 -2.54 -8.51
N ARG A 115 2.82 -1.20 -8.44
CA ARG A 115 3.58 -0.46 -7.41
C ARG A 115 2.95 -0.64 -6.02
N LEU A 116 1.62 -0.59 -5.92
CA LEU A 116 0.87 -0.75 -4.67
C LEU A 116 1.00 -2.17 -4.10
N ASP A 117 0.94 -3.20 -4.95
CA ASP A 117 1.11 -4.59 -4.51
C ASP A 117 2.56 -4.87 -4.05
N LEU A 118 3.56 -4.31 -4.75
CA LEU A 118 4.96 -4.34 -4.31
C LEU A 118 5.15 -3.57 -2.98
N GLN A 119 4.49 -2.42 -2.82
CA GLN A 119 4.50 -1.64 -1.59
C GLN A 119 3.89 -2.44 -0.43
N HIS A 120 2.75 -3.10 -0.66
CA HIS A 120 2.12 -3.99 0.31
C HIS A 120 3.06 -5.14 0.73
N HIS A 121 3.76 -5.78 -0.21
CA HIS A 121 4.75 -6.82 0.11
C HIS A 121 5.88 -6.30 1.00
N ILE A 122 6.41 -5.09 0.72
CA ILE A 122 7.41 -4.40 1.55
C ILE A 122 6.88 -4.17 2.98
N TRP A 123 5.62 -3.75 3.13
CA TRP A 123 4.97 -3.61 4.44
C TRP A 123 4.83 -4.95 5.20
N ARG A 124 4.37 -6.03 4.54
CA ARG A 124 4.34 -7.38 5.17
C ARG A 124 5.74 -7.82 5.61
N LEU A 125 6.79 -7.59 4.80
CA LEU A 125 8.18 -7.93 5.15
C LEU A 125 8.67 -7.17 6.40
N LEU A 126 8.42 -5.87 6.48
CA LEU A 126 8.79 -5.03 7.64
C LEU A 126 8.08 -5.46 8.93
N LEU A 127 6.86 -5.97 8.82
CA LEU A 127 6.08 -6.50 9.93
C LEU A 127 6.34 -7.99 10.22
N GLY A 128 7.33 -8.61 9.56
CA GLY A 128 7.65 -10.03 9.76
C GLY A 128 6.52 -10.98 9.35
N GLY A 129 5.62 -10.51 8.48
CA GLY A 129 4.44 -11.22 8.04
C GLY A 129 3.11 -10.73 8.62
N ALA A 130 3.04 -9.79 9.56
CA ALA A 130 1.76 -9.23 10.04
C ALA A 130 1.19 -8.12 9.13
N LEU A 131 -0.10 -7.81 9.27
CA LEU A 131 -0.80 -6.74 8.54
C LEU A 131 -0.86 -5.39 9.28
N HIS A 132 -0.85 -5.43 10.61
CA HIS A 132 -1.03 -4.30 11.52
C HIS A 132 -0.05 -4.34 12.71
N THR A 133 -0.01 -3.26 13.49
CA THR A 133 0.75 -3.16 14.75
C THR A 133 -0.11 -2.80 15.95
N ALA A 134 -1.37 -2.42 15.75
CA ALA A 134 -2.38 -2.26 16.78
C ALA A 134 -2.63 -3.58 17.53
N PRO A 135 -2.91 -3.54 18.86
CA PRO A 135 -3.18 -4.73 19.66
C PRO A 135 -4.66 -5.15 19.50
N LEU A 136 -5.01 -5.60 18.30
CA LEU A 136 -6.34 -6.11 17.98
C LEU A 136 -6.63 -7.44 18.72
N PRO A 137 -7.90 -7.85 18.86
CA PRO A 137 -8.27 -9.17 19.41
C PRO A 137 -7.66 -10.33 18.61
N ASN A 138 -7.70 -11.53 19.18
CA ASN A 138 -7.38 -12.75 18.42
C ASN A 138 -8.39 -12.92 17.26
N PRO A 139 -7.98 -13.21 16.02
CA PRO A 139 -8.90 -13.43 14.91
C PRO A 139 -9.91 -14.57 15.10
N ASP A 140 -9.60 -15.57 15.93
CA ASP A 140 -10.52 -16.64 16.35
C ASP A 140 -11.63 -16.14 17.33
N SER A 141 -11.63 -14.86 17.72
CA SER A 141 -12.65 -14.28 18.60
C SER A 141 -14.03 -14.28 17.94
N ALA A 142 -15.06 -14.65 18.71
CA ALA A 142 -16.46 -14.66 18.27
C ALA A 142 -17.15 -13.28 18.41
N GLU A 143 -16.39 -12.21 18.67
CA GLU A 143 -16.90 -10.84 18.77
C GLU A 143 -16.99 -10.18 17.39
N GLU A 144 -18.13 -9.54 17.09
CA GLU A 144 -18.35 -8.83 15.82
C GLU A 144 -17.43 -7.59 15.74
N TYR A 145 -16.47 -7.65 14.81
CA TYR A 145 -15.46 -6.62 14.61
C TYR A 145 -15.72 -5.85 13.30
N ARG A 146 -15.51 -4.54 13.29
CA ARG A 146 -15.66 -3.68 12.10
C ARG A 146 -14.35 -2.96 11.80
N ILE A 147 -13.84 -3.16 10.59
CA ILE A 147 -12.58 -2.61 10.10
C ILE A 147 -12.86 -1.69 8.90
N LEU A 148 -12.21 -0.52 8.87
CA LEU A 148 -12.23 0.41 7.74
C LEU A 148 -10.81 0.61 7.20
N ASP A 149 -10.61 0.41 5.90
CA ASP A 149 -9.36 0.69 5.17
C ASP A 149 -9.54 1.95 4.30
N LEU A 150 -8.81 3.02 4.64
CA LEU A 150 -8.91 4.31 3.97
C LEU A 150 -7.86 4.46 2.88
N GLY A 151 -8.29 4.74 1.64
CA GLY A 151 -7.43 4.77 0.46
C GLY A 151 -6.90 3.38 0.12
N CYS A 152 -7.79 2.39 0.02
CA CYS A 152 -7.43 0.97 -0.02
C CYS A 152 -6.69 0.53 -1.30
N GLY A 153 -6.61 1.37 -2.34
CA GLY A 153 -5.82 1.10 -3.55
C GLY A 153 -6.31 -0.14 -4.29
N THR A 154 -5.45 -1.15 -4.46
CA THR A 154 -5.85 -2.46 -5.05
C THR A 154 -6.76 -3.29 -4.14
N GLY A 155 -7.02 -2.85 -2.90
CA GLY A 155 -7.82 -3.57 -1.91
C GLY A 155 -7.09 -4.73 -1.24
N ILE A 156 -5.84 -5.02 -1.62
CA ILE A 156 -5.06 -6.18 -1.18
C ILE A 156 -4.91 -6.27 0.35
N TRP A 157 -4.77 -5.14 1.07
CA TRP A 157 -4.71 -5.14 2.54
C TRP A 157 -6.04 -5.50 3.17
N ALA A 158 -7.15 -4.90 2.70
CA ALA A 158 -8.49 -5.19 3.19
C ALA A 158 -8.89 -6.67 2.94
N ILE A 159 -8.52 -7.22 1.78
CA ILE A 159 -8.73 -8.63 1.43
C ILE A 159 -7.98 -9.55 2.39
N GLU A 160 -6.68 -9.34 2.57
CA GLU A 160 -5.88 -10.19 3.49
C GLU A 160 -6.30 -10.01 4.96
N MET A 161 -6.79 -8.84 5.37
CA MET A 161 -7.38 -8.64 6.70
C MET A 161 -8.72 -9.38 6.85
N ALA A 162 -9.53 -9.48 5.79
CA ALA A 162 -10.79 -10.22 5.82
C ALA A 162 -10.56 -11.74 5.86
N ASP A 163 -9.50 -12.23 5.20
CA ASP A 163 -9.04 -13.63 5.33
C ASP A 163 -8.41 -13.92 6.70
N GLU A 164 -7.63 -12.99 7.27
CA GLU A 164 -7.04 -13.16 8.60
C GLU A 164 -8.10 -13.09 9.72
N TYR A 165 -9.10 -12.21 9.59
CA TYR A 165 -10.18 -11.98 10.56
C TYR A 165 -11.57 -12.34 10.00
N PRO A 166 -11.94 -13.64 9.91
CA PRO A 166 -13.18 -14.09 9.28
C PRO A 166 -14.47 -13.66 10.00
N ASN A 167 -14.38 -13.27 11.28
CA ASN A 167 -15.50 -12.71 12.06
C ASN A 167 -15.58 -11.17 12.01
N ALA A 168 -14.63 -10.52 11.32
CA ALA A 168 -14.64 -9.07 11.09
C ALA A 168 -15.33 -8.72 9.78
N THR A 169 -16.15 -7.67 9.76
CA THR A 169 -16.56 -7.00 8.52
C THR A 169 -15.50 -5.97 8.14
N VAL A 170 -14.92 -6.09 6.94
CA VAL A 170 -13.90 -5.18 6.41
C VAL A 170 -14.48 -4.36 5.26
N ALA A 171 -14.45 -3.03 5.40
CA ALA A 171 -14.84 -2.10 4.35
C ALA A 171 -13.60 -1.33 3.87
N GLY A 172 -13.35 -1.28 2.56
CA GLY A 172 -12.35 -0.38 1.97
C GLY A 172 -13.00 0.79 1.24
N VAL A 173 -12.38 1.97 1.33
CA VAL A 173 -12.81 3.21 0.66
C VAL A 173 -11.69 3.69 -0.25
N ASP A 174 -12.00 3.98 -1.51
CA ASP A 174 -11.06 4.58 -2.48
C ASP A 174 -11.79 5.48 -3.50
N LEU A 175 -11.06 6.35 -4.19
CA LEU A 175 -11.59 7.18 -5.28
C LEU A 175 -11.71 6.40 -6.62
N SER A 176 -11.02 5.25 -6.73
CA SER A 176 -11.02 4.39 -7.92
C SER A 176 -11.64 3.01 -7.65
N PRO A 177 -12.60 2.54 -8.48
CA PRO A 177 -12.99 1.13 -8.53
C PRO A 177 -11.92 0.31 -9.29
N ILE A 178 -10.83 -0.01 -8.60
CA ILE A 178 -9.72 -0.84 -9.11
C ILE A 178 -9.48 -2.11 -8.25
N GLN A 179 -10.41 -2.41 -7.34
CA GLN A 179 -10.36 -3.61 -6.50
C GLN A 179 -11.01 -4.81 -7.24
N PRO A 180 -10.57 -6.05 -6.99
CA PRO A 180 -10.99 -7.22 -7.78
C PRO A 180 -12.44 -7.65 -7.52
N ASP A 181 -13.08 -8.25 -8.55
CA ASP A 181 -14.46 -8.77 -8.49
C ASP A 181 -14.66 -9.97 -7.55
N TRP A 182 -13.59 -10.57 -7.04
CA TRP A 182 -13.63 -11.75 -6.17
C TRP A 182 -12.88 -11.47 -4.87
N VAL A 183 -13.63 -11.38 -3.78
CA VAL A 183 -13.15 -11.03 -2.43
C VAL A 183 -13.75 -11.98 -1.38
N PRO A 184 -13.18 -12.05 -0.16
CA PRO A 184 -13.81 -12.74 0.97
C PRO A 184 -15.22 -12.19 1.25
N GLY A 185 -16.17 -13.04 1.64
CA GLY A 185 -17.59 -12.67 1.82
C GLY A 185 -17.87 -11.67 2.94
N ASN A 186 -16.86 -11.34 3.74
CA ASN A 186 -16.84 -10.32 4.80
C ASN A 186 -16.09 -9.03 4.39
N CYS A 187 -15.59 -8.94 3.15
CA CYS A 187 -14.92 -7.77 2.58
C CYS A 187 -15.86 -7.04 1.59
N MET A 188 -15.88 -5.70 1.62
CA MET A 188 -16.64 -4.88 0.67
C MET A 188 -15.90 -3.58 0.32
N PHE A 189 -16.20 -2.99 -0.83
CA PHE A 189 -15.57 -1.74 -1.29
C PHE A 189 -16.60 -0.64 -1.58
N HIS A 190 -16.14 0.60 -1.39
CA HIS A 190 -16.92 1.81 -1.65
C HIS A 190 -16.08 2.77 -2.50
N VAL A 191 -16.65 3.25 -3.61
CA VAL A 191 -16.09 4.39 -4.34
C VAL A 191 -16.59 5.66 -3.64
N ASP A 192 -15.74 6.27 -2.82
CA ASP A 192 -16.08 7.45 -2.02
C ASP A 192 -14.84 8.28 -1.69
N ASP A 193 -15.02 9.57 -1.39
CA ASP A 193 -13.94 10.45 -0.96
C ASP A 193 -13.89 10.45 0.57
N TYR A 194 -12.86 9.85 1.17
CA TYR A 194 -12.74 9.84 2.64
C TYR A 194 -12.54 11.25 3.22
N GLU A 195 -12.25 12.28 2.40
CA GLU A 195 -12.26 13.68 2.81
C GLU A 195 -13.66 14.32 2.82
N ASP A 196 -14.73 13.69 2.33
CA ASP A 196 -16.11 14.15 2.57
C ASP A 196 -16.56 13.85 4.02
N GLU A 197 -17.80 14.17 4.40
CA GLU A 197 -18.36 13.83 5.72
C GLU A 197 -18.87 12.39 5.73
N TRP A 198 -18.22 11.48 6.49
CA TRP A 198 -18.65 10.08 6.55
C TRP A 198 -20.05 9.96 7.16
N THR A 199 -20.89 9.12 6.56
CA THR A 199 -22.33 9.03 6.89
C THR A 199 -22.71 7.85 7.79
N TYR A 200 -21.72 7.14 8.35
CA TYR A 200 -21.93 6.00 9.23
C TYR A 200 -22.64 6.40 10.55
N ARG A 201 -23.62 5.61 10.95
CA ARG A 201 -24.35 5.80 12.22
C ARG A 201 -23.50 5.41 13.41
N GLU A 202 -23.94 5.80 14.61
CA GLU A 202 -23.30 5.43 15.87
C GLU A 202 -23.22 3.90 16.08
N SER A 203 -24.22 3.15 15.60
CA SER A 203 -24.25 1.68 15.56
C SER A 203 -23.32 1.06 14.50
N GLU A 204 -22.76 1.86 13.60
CA GLU A 204 -21.93 1.45 12.47
C GLU A 204 -20.46 1.91 12.65
N ARG A 205 -20.11 2.37 13.86
CA ARG A 205 -18.73 2.70 14.25
C ARG A 205 -17.80 1.49 14.16
N PHE A 206 -16.54 1.77 13.86
CA PHE A 206 -15.50 0.78 13.64
C PHE A 206 -14.72 0.48 14.92
N ASP A 207 -14.22 -0.74 15.07
CA ASP A 207 -13.30 -1.12 16.14
C ASP A 207 -11.85 -0.76 15.75
N TYR A 208 -11.57 -0.81 14.44
CA TYR A 208 -10.27 -0.51 13.86
C TYR A 208 -10.41 0.29 12.57
N ILE A 209 -9.63 1.36 12.42
CA ILE A 209 -9.49 2.12 11.17
C ILE A 209 -8.02 2.12 10.79
N HIS A 210 -7.74 1.79 9.53
CA HIS A 210 -6.41 1.77 8.94
C HIS A 210 -6.30 2.82 7.83
N GLY A 211 -5.10 3.37 7.66
CA GLY A 211 -4.70 4.08 6.47
C GLY A 211 -3.22 3.81 6.19
N ARG A 212 -2.85 3.72 4.92
CA ARG A 212 -1.47 3.42 4.50
C ARG A 212 -1.08 4.28 3.31
N ALA A 213 0.11 4.87 3.33
CA ALA A 213 0.65 5.68 2.24
C ALA A 213 -0.27 6.83 1.78
N LEU A 214 -1.02 7.45 2.70
CA LEU A 214 -1.99 8.52 2.43
C LEU A 214 -1.35 9.93 2.34
N SER A 215 -0.03 10.02 2.45
CA SER A 215 0.79 11.20 2.23
C SER A 215 0.50 11.85 0.88
N GLY A 216 0.05 13.10 0.91
CA GLY A 216 -0.37 13.84 -0.29
C GLY A 216 -1.79 13.55 -0.76
N THR A 217 -2.58 12.74 -0.04
CA THR A 217 -3.96 12.42 -0.41
C THR A 217 -5.03 13.16 0.42
N SER A 218 -4.66 13.76 1.57
CA SER A 218 -5.51 14.69 2.34
C SER A 218 -4.98 16.13 2.41
N ALA A 219 -5.90 17.09 2.47
CA ALA A 219 -5.64 18.52 2.65
C ALA A 219 -5.74 19.00 4.11
N ASP A 220 -6.55 18.34 4.96
CA ASP A 220 -6.70 18.65 6.39
C ASP A 220 -6.61 17.39 7.26
N TRP A 221 -5.38 17.05 7.63
CA TRP A 221 -5.07 15.95 8.55
C TRP A 221 -5.68 16.11 9.95
N MET A 222 -5.93 17.34 10.41
CA MET A 222 -6.53 17.59 11.72
C MET A 222 -8.03 17.26 11.71
N ARG A 223 -8.71 17.57 10.60
CA ARG A 223 -10.08 17.11 10.37
C ARG A 223 -10.14 15.59 10.15
N PHE A 224 -9.25 15.03 9.32
CA PHE A 224 -9.15 13.58 9.07
C PHE A 224 -9.09 12.78 10.39
N TYR A 225 -8.15 13.10 11.29
CA TYR A 225 -8.02 12.35 12.54
C TYR A 225 -9.19 12.55 13.50
N LYS A 226 -9.79 13.75 13.57
CA LYS A 226 -11.02 13.96 14.35
C LYS A 226 -12.20 13.18 13.79
N GLN A 227 -12.28 13.05 12.47
CA GLN A 227 -13.33 12.28 11.81
C GLN A 227 -13.16 10.77 12.04
N ALA A 228 -11.92 10.24 11.96
CA ALA A 228 -11.61 8.87 12.36
C ALA A 228 -11.94 8.61 13.84
N LEU A 229 -11.53 9.51 14.75
CA LEU A 229 -11.81 9.41 16.18
C LEU A 229 -13.32 9.42 16.47
N ASN A 230 -14.11 10.20 15.75
CA ASN A 230 -15.57 10.24 15.91
C ASN A 230 -16.25 8.91 15.49
N HIS A 231 -15.71 8.23 14.48
CA HIS A 231 -16.28 7.00 13.91
C HIS A 231 -15.70 5.70 14.48
N LEU A 232 -14.67 5.77 15.34
CA LEU A 232 -14.26 4.64 16.17
C LEU A 232 -15.23 4.40 17.35
N LYS A 233 -15.45 3.14 17.72
CA LYS A 233 -16.04 2.75 19.01
C LYS A 233 -15.09 3.14 20.16
N PRO A 234 -15.59 3.42 21.38
CA PRO A 234 -14.72 3.67 22.54
C PRO A 234 -13.71 2.54 22.74
N GLY A 235 -12.43 2.87 22.95
CA GLY A 235 -11.34 1.90 23.02
C GLY A 235 -10.85 1.31 21.69
N GLY A 236 -11.50 1.61 20.55
CA GLY A 236 -11.04 1.21 19.21
C GLY A 236 -9.77 1.94 18.75
N TYR A 237 -9.12 1.46 17.68
CA TYR A 237 -7.81 1.94 17.23
C TYR A 237 -7.82 2.60 15.86
N MET A 238 -7.03 3.66 15.69
CA MET A 238 -6.53 4.11 14.39
C MET A 238 -5.09 3.62 14.21
N GLU A 239 -4.74 3.09 13.04
CA GLU A 239 -3.36 2.88 12.62
C GLU A 239 -3.05 3.60 11.31
N MET A 240 -1.92 4.30 11.25
CA MET A 240 -1.37 4.90 10.05
C MET A 240 -0.01 4.25 9.74
N GLN A 241 0.10 3.63 8.56
CA GLN A 241 1.32 3.00 8.08
C GLN A 241 1.95 3.83 6.97
N GLU A 242 3.03 4.55 7.29
CA GLU A 242 3.53 5.63 6.45
C GLU A 242 5.05 5.66 6.25
N TYR A 243 5.47 6.11 5.08
CA TYR A 243 6.88 6.19 4.71
C TYR A 243 7.27 7.65 4.45
N ASP A 244 8.41 8.08 4.97
CA ASP A 244 8.94 9.40 4.65
C ASP A 244 9.31 9.45 3.16
N ALA A 245 8.60 10.28 2.39
CA ALA A 245 9.02 10.67 1.03
C ALA A 245 10.27 11.58 1.02
N TRP A 246 10.79 11.93 2.21
CA TRP A 246 12.15 12.45 2.39
C TRP A 246 13.15 11.31 2.29
N ILE A 247 14.22 11.54 1.55
CA ILE A 247 15.37 10.64 1.45
C ILE A 247 16.49 11.12 2.37
N PHE A 248 17.09 10.18 3.09
CA PHE A 248 18.15 10.38 4.07
C PHE A 248 19.38 9.51 3.73
N SER A 249 20.50 9.77 4.41
CA SER A 249 21.67 8.88 4.40
C SER A 249 22.42 8.94 5.74
N ASP A 250 23.03 7.82 6.15
CA ASP A 250 23.92 7.73 7.31
C ASP A 250 25.34 8.30 7.04
N ASP A 251 25.60 8.70 5.79
CA ASP A 251 26.84 9.29 5.29
C ASP A 251 26.55 10.46 4.32
N ASP A 252 27.56 10.91 3.56
CA ASP A 252 27.49 12.04 2.62
C ASP A 252 26.68 11.74 1.33
N SER A 253 25.97 10.62 1.24
CA SER A 253 25.27 10.23 0.01
C SER A 253 24.19 11.22 -0.43
N CYS A 254 23.45 11.87 0.47
CA CYS A 254 22.52 12.95 0.09
C CYS A 254 23.24 14.14 -0.57
N ASP A 255 24.41 14.55 -0.07
CA ASP A 255 25.21 15.63 -0.69
C ASP A 255 25.75 15.23 -2.08
N ARG A 256 25.90 13.91 -2.31
CA ARG A 256 26.32 13.31 -3.58
C ARG A 256 25.14 12.85 -4.48
N ALA A 257 23.89 13.13 -4.09
CA ALA A 257 22.67 12.75 -4.81
C ALA A 257 21.82 13.97 -5.25
N PRO A 258 22.37 14.92 -6.03
CA PRO A 258 21.69 16.18 -6.35
C PRO A 258 20.37 16.00 -7.10
N TRP A 259 20.20 14.98 -7.95
CA TRP A 259 18.93 14.79 -8.66
C TRP A 259 17.82 14.34 -7.70
N THR A 260 18.12 13.42 -6.80
CA THR A 260 17.21 12.92 -5.76
C THR A 260 16.85 14.04 -4.78
N MET A 261 17.84 14.82 -4.34
CA MET A 261 17.61 15.94 -3.42
C MET A 261 16.85 17.10 -4.09
N GLU A 262 17.07 17.40 -5.38
CA GLU A 262 16.21 18.35 -6.12
C GLU A 262 14.76 17.82 -6.19
N TRP A 263 14.59 16.54 -6.54
CA TRP A 263 13.28 15.90 -6.71
C TRP A 263 12.43 15.94 -5.43
N VAL A 264 12.94 15.49 -4.28
CA VAL A 264 12.14 15.46 -3.04
C VAL A 264 11.76 16.86 -2.53
N ASN A 265 12.63 17.85 -2.71
CA ASN A 265 12.32 19.24 -2.35
C ASN A 265 11.25 19.82 -3.29
N LYS A 266 11.38 19.63 -4.61
CA LYS A 266 10.38 20.07 -5.58
C LYS A 266 9.04 19.35 -5.45
N LEU A 267 9.05 18.09 -5.02
CA LEU A 267 7.85 17.31 -4.72
C LEU A 267 7.13 17.87 -3.47
N ASP A 268 7.87 18.16 -2.40
CA ASP A 268 7.33 18.78 -1.19
C ASP A 268 6.74 20.18 -1.50
N GLU A 269 7.48 21.03 -2.20
CA GLU A 269 7.02 22.37 -2.62
C GLU A 269 5.78 22.31 -3.53
N ALA A 270 5.78 21.45 -4.56
CA ALA A 270 4.63 21.29 -5.45
C ALA A 270 3.40 20.74 -4.72
N SER A 271 3.57 19.76 -3.83
CA SER A 271 2.47 19.16 -3.06
C SER A 271 1.80 20.18 -2.12
N LYS A 272 2.57 21.08 -1.51
CA LYS A 272 2.03 22.22 -0.74
C LYS A 272 1.28 23.23 -1.61
N MET A 273 1.83 23.57 -2.77
CA MET A 273 1.18 24.49 -3.72
C MET A 273 -0.11 23.90 -4.31
N PHE A 274 -0.17 22.59 -4.46
CA PHE A 274 -1.36 21.83 -4.86
C PHE A 274 -2.40 21.72 -3.73
N GLY A 275 -1.99 21.86 -2.46
CA GLY A 275 -2.87 21.86 -1.29
C GLY A 275 -2.94 20.55 -0.52
N LYS A 276 -2.26 19.48 -0.99
CA LYS A 276 -2.17 18.18 -0.31
C LYS A 276 -0.69 17.79 -0.16
N GLN A 277 -0.10 18.05 1.00
CA GLN A 277 1.34 17.86 1.19
C GLN A 277 1.71 16.37 1.26
N ILE A 278 2.70 15.96 0.44
CA ILE A 278 3.26 14.59 0.45
C ILE A 278 4.19 14.36 1.64
N ASN A 279 5.02 15.32 1.99
CA ASN A 279 6.14 15.08 2.90
C ASN A 279 5.76 15.20 4.40
N VAL A 280 4.76 14.40 4.82
CA VAL A 280 4.02 14.52 6.09
C VAL A 280 4.17 13.37 7.08
N ALA A 281 4.73 12.22 6.70
CA ALA A 281 4.79 10.99 7.51
C ALA A 281 5.17 11.19 8.99
N LYS A 282 6.16 12.05 9.26
CA LYS A 282 6.64 12.40 10.62
C LYS A 282 5.66 13.19 11.51
N TYR A 283 4.52 13.65 11.00
CA TYR A 283 3.54 14.46 11.75
C TYR A 283 2.34 13.66 12.28
N HIS A 284 2.01 12.50 11.69
CA HIS A 284 0.79 11.73 12.01
C HIS A 284 0.63 11.44 13.51
N LYS A 285 1.72 11.13 14.21
CA LYS A 285 1.72 10.94 15.67
C LYS A 285 1.22 12.16 16.44
N GLN A 286 1.71 13.35 16.10
CA GLN A 286 1.28 14.57 16.78
C GLN A 286 -0.16 14.91 16.40
N TRP A 287 -0.56 14.71 15.14
CA TRP A 287 -1.93 14.93 14.71
C TRP A 287 -2.94 13.98 15.36
N MET A 288 -2.57 12.72 15.64
CA MET A 288 -3.39 11.82 16.47
C MET A 288 -3.54 12.36 17.90
N ILE A 289 -2.44 12.75 18.55
CA ILE A 289 -2.47 13.32 19.92
C ILE A 289 -3.34 14.58 19.97
N ASP A 290 -3.14 15.51 19.04
CA ASP A 290 -3.85 16.79 18.94
C ASP A 290 -5.33 16.63 18.55
N ALA A 291 -5.69 15.52 17.88
CA ALA A 291 -7.08 15.17 17.58
C ALA A 291 -7.82 14.55 18.78
N GLY A 292 -7.11 14.01 19.77
CA GLY A 292 -7.68 13.41 20.98
C GLY A 292 -7.51 11.88 21.12
N PHE A 293 -6.57 11.26 20.39
CA PHE A 293 -6.21 9.86 20.60
C PHE A 293 -5.33 9.66 21.85
N GLU A 294 -5.58 8.56 22.56
CA GLU A 294 -4.81 8.06 23.70
C GLU A 294 -3.75 7.03 23.26
N ASP A 295 -2.82 6.69 24.16
CA ASP A 295 -1.82 5.62 24.01
C ASP A 295 -1.03 5.66 22.68
N VAL A 296 -0.77 6.86 22.14
CA VAL A 296 -0.24 7.01 20.78
C VAL A 296 1.20 6.53 20.66
N VAL A 297 1.39 5.36 20.06
CA VAL A 297 2.69 4.71 19.81
C VAL A 297 3.14 5.00 18.39
N GLU A 298 4.43 5.21 18.20
CA GLU A 298 5.07 5.26 16.89
C GLU A 298 6.24 4.27 16.90
N ARG A 299 6.29 3.40 15.88
CA ARG A 299 7.36 2.42 15.66
C ARG A 299 8.04 2.76 14.35
N ILE A 300 9.35 2.98 14.40
CA ILE A 300 10.22 3.18 13.24
C ILE A 300 11.15 1.97 13.14
N PRO A 301 11.15 1.19 12.03
CA PRO A 301 12.10 0.09 11.84
C PRO A 301 13.52 0.62 11.62
N ILE A 302 14.35 0.61 12.67
CA ILE A 302 15.76 0.97 12.59
C ILE A 302 16.59 -0.32 12.51
N GLY A 303 16.83 -0.79 11.28
CA GLY A 303 17.62 -1.99 10.99
C GLY A 303 19.06 -1.64 10.54
N PRO A 304 20.11 -2.27 11.11
CA PRO A 304 21.48 -2.05 10.62
C PRO A 304 21.66 -2.69 9.24
N TRP A 305 21.79 -1.84 8.22
CA TRP A 305 21.97 -2.27 6.84
C TRP A 305 23.17 -3.22 6.66
N ALA A 306 22.99 -4.22 5.78
CA ALA A 306 23.98 -5.22 5.38
C ALA A 306 24.44 -6.25 6.45
N LYS A 307 23.56 -7.23 6.75
CA LYS A 307 23.98 -8.65 6.89
C LYS A 307 22.83 -9.64 6.74
N ASP A 308 21.70 -9.36 7.38
CA ASP A 308 20.48 -10.17 7.38
C ASP A 308 19.98 -10.48 5.93
N PRO A 309 19.61 -11.74 5.60
CA PRO A 309 19.03 -12.08 4.30
C PRO A 309 17.71 -11.34 4.00
N THR A 310 16.81 -11.23 4.98
CA THR A 310 15.49 -10.59 4.84
C THR A 310 15.64 -9.09 4.61
N LEU A 311 16.55 -8.41 5.32
CA LEU A 311 16.83 -6.99 5.06
C LEU A 311 17.49 -6.74 3.69
N LYS A 312 18.25 -7.71 3.17
CA LYS A 312 18.78 -7.67 1.79
C LYS A 312 17.73 -7.95 0.72
N GLU A 313 16.65 -8.64 1.07
CA GLU A 313 15.51 -8.90 0.19
C GLU A 313 14.60 -7.68 0.12
N LEU A 314 14.18 -7.20 1.29
CA LEU A 314 13.51 -5.92 1.50
C LEU A 314 14.19 -4.79 0.71
N GLY A 315 15.51 -4.62 0.84
CA GLY A 315 16.25 -3.58 0.12
C GLY A 315 16.27 -3.71 -1.42
N LYS A 316 15.98 -4.88 -2.01
CA LYS A 316 15.80 -5.02 -3.48
C LYS A 316 14.41 -4.57 -3.90
N PHE A 317 13.39 -4.97 -3.13
CA PHE A 317 12.01 -4.58 -3.37
C PHE A 317 11.87 -3.07 -3.19
N GLU A 318 12.45 -2.51 -2.13
CA GLU A 318 12.52 -1.07 -1.86
C GLU A 318 13.16 -0.29 -3.02
N LEU A 319 14.33 -0.72 -3.50
CA LEU A 319 15.00 -0.10 -4.65
C LEU A 319 14.14 -0.16 -5.94
N THR A 320 13.29 -1.17 -6.08
CA THR A 320 12.36 -1.28 -7.22
C THR A 320 11.16 -0.33 -7.01
N HIS A 321 10.54 -0.39 -5.83
CA HIS A 321 9.41 0.44 -5.42
C HIS A 321 9.74 1.94 -5.49
N MET A 322 10.93 2.38 -5.06
CA MET A 322 11.35 3.78 -5.15
C MET A 322 11.50 4.25 -6.61
N GLN A 323 12.02 3.42 -7.51
CA GLN A 323 12.09 3.76 -8.94
C GLN A 323 10.70 3.85 -9.60
N MET A 324 9.75 2.99 -9.19
CA MET A 324 8.35 3.07 -9.62
C MET A 324 7.64 4.30 -9.00
N SER A 325 7.96 4.64 -7.75
CA SER A 325 7.40 5.80 -7.05
C SER A 325 7.83 7.12 -7.69
N VAL A 326 9.06 7.19 -8.23
CA VAL A 326 9.48 8.32 -9.10
C VAL A 326 8.56 8.46 -10.32
N GLU A 327 8.16 7.37 -10.97
CA GLU A 327 7.25 7.41 -12.13
C GLU A 327 5.81 7.77 -11.77
N SER A 328 5.37 7.42 -10.56
CA SER A 328 4.04 7.73 -10.03
C SER A 328 3.90 9.20 -9.62
N HIS A 329 4.82 9.69 -8.77
CA HIS A 329 4.67 10.97 -8.06
C HIS A 329 5.15 12.19 -8.86
N THR A 330 6.02 12.00 -9.87
CA THR A 330 6.63 13.12 -10.62
C THR A 330 5.69 13.73 -11.68
N PRO A 331 5.05 12.97 -12.59
CA PRO A 331 4.45 13.56 -13.79
C PRO A 331 3.43 14.66 -13.50
N ALA A 332 2.39 14.38 -12.72
CA ALA A 332 1.31 15.33 -12.46
C ALA A 332 1.81 16.60 -11.75
N LEU A 333 2.55 16.47 -10.65
CA LEU A 333 3.01 17.64 -9.88
C LEU A 333 4.02 18.50 -10.68
N PHE A 334 4.91 17.88 -11.45
CA PHE A 334 5.92 18.64 -12.19
C PHE A 334 5.38 19.26 -13.49
N THR A 335 4.44 18.63 -14.20
CA THR A 335 3.79 19.28 -15.35
C THR A 335 2.73 20.30 -14.92
N ARG A 336 1.88 19.99 -13.93
CA ARG A 336 0.75 20.86 -13.53
C ARG A 336 1.15 22.03 -12.62
N VAL A 337 2.18 21.89 -11.76
CA VAL A 337 2.59 22.94 -10.80
C VAL A 337 3.89 23.62 -11.23
N TRP A 338 4.93 22.84 -11.56
CA TRP A 338 6.22 23.41 -12.00
C TRP A 338 6.27 23.82 -13.48
N ASN A 339 5.24 23.49 -14.28
CA ASN A 339 5.19 23.71 -15.72
C ASN A 339 6.38 23.10 -16.49
N TYR A 340 6.91 21.97 -16.01
CA TYR A 340 7.97 21.23 -16.73
C TYR A 340 7.38 20.63 -18.01
N SER A 341 8.16 20.63 -19.10
CA SER A 341 7.85 19.82 -20.28
C SER A 341 7.98 18.32 -19.97
N HIS A 342 7.37 17.48 -20.80
CA HIS A 342 7.51 16.02 -20.70
C HIS A 342 8.99 15.60 -20.72
N ASP A 343 9.81 16.19 -21.60
CA ASP A 343 11.25 15.92 -21.67
C ASP A 343 11.98 16.29 -20.37
N GLN A 344 11.63 17.42 -19.74
CA GLN A 344 12.22 17.84 -18.46
C GLN A 344 11.84 16.88 -17.32
N VAL A 345 10.60 16.39 -17.30
CA VAL A 345 10.15 15.34 -16.36
C VAL A 345 10.93 14.04 -16.59
N MET A 346 11.06 13.59 -17.83
CA MET A 346 11.79 12.36 -18.17
C MET A 346 13.28 12.44 -17.80
N VAL A 347 13.94 13.58 -18.06
CA VAL A 347 15.34 13.82 -17.68
C VAL A 347 15.52 13.83 -16.16
N LEU A 348 14.61 14.48 -15.41
CA LEU A 348 14.62 14.47 -13.95
C LEU A 348 14.45 13.04 -13.40
N MET A 349 13.42 12.32 -13.86
CA MET A 349 13.12 10.96 -13.38
C MET A 349 14.27 9.99 -13.62
N GLU A 350 14.90 10.00 -14.80
CA GLU A 350 16.09 9.15 -15.05
C GLU A 350 17.33 9.64 -14.28
N GLY A 351 17.43 10.94 -13.98
CA GLY A 351 18.41 11.49 -13.04
C GLY A 351 18.31 10.83 -11.65
N VAL A 352 17.11 10.84 -11.06
CA VAL A 352 16.82 10.26 -9.75
C VAL A 352 17.01 8.74 -9.75
N LYS A 353 16.44 8.02 -10.73
CA LYS A 353 16.54 6.55 -10.80
C LYS A 353 17.99 6.09 -10.96
N ARG A 354 18.82 6.83 -11.71
CA ARG A 354 20.26 6.55 -11.83
C ARG A 354 20.98 6.69 -10.48
N GLU A 355 20.59 7.64 -9.65
CA GLU A 355 21.14 7.80 -8.29
C GLU A 355 20.67 6.68 -7.36
N PHE A 356 19.39 6.32 -7.34
CA PHE A 356 18.91 5.16 -6.56
C PHE A 356 19.61 3.84 -6.99
N ARG A 357 19.91 3.66 -8.28
CA ARG A 357 20.68 2.50 -8.77
C ARG A 357 22.18 2.55 -8.43
N SER A 358 22.70 3.66 -7.89
CA SER A 358 24.11 3.80 -7.56
C SER A 358 24.47 3.09 -6.26
N ARG A 359 25.40 2.13 -6.33
CA ARG A 359 25.95 1.44 -5.14
C ARG A 359 26.88 2.31 -4.31
N GLU A 360 27.19 3.53 -4.77
CA GLU A 360 27.98 4.53 -4.06
C GLU A 360 27.11 5.50 -3.24
N LEU A 361 25.78 5.40 -3.36
CA LEU A 361 24.82 6.24 -2.64
C LEU A 361 23.99 5.37 -1.69
N ARG A 362 24.10 5.63 -0.39
CA ARG A 362 23.33 4.96 0.68
C ARG A 362 22.07 5.75 1.01
N LEU A 363 21.19 5.84 0.04
CA LEU A 363 19.90 6.53 0.15
C LEU A 363 18.90 5.63 0.89
N ILE A 364 18.22 6.20 1.88
CA ILE A 364 17.33 5.52 2.84
C ILE A 364 16.03 6.31 2.95
N THR A 365 14.89 5.64 2.92
CA THR A 365 13.60 6.16 3.43
C THR A 365 13.28 5.52 4.79
N SER A 366 12.46 6.18 5.60
CA SER A 366 12.07 5.74 6.94
C SER A 366 10.59 5.35 6.95
N TYR A 367 10.31 4.10 7.28
CA TYR A 367 8.96 3.57 7.45
C TYR A 367 8.48 3.82 8.90
N ARG A 368 7.17 4.04 9.09
CA ARG A 368 6.54 4.41 10.37
C ARG A 368 5.23 3.66 10.52
N PHE A 369 5.01 3.10 11.70
CA PHE A 369 3.73 2.55 12.12
C PHE A 369 3.26 3.36 13.32
N ILE A 370 2.20 4.14 13.15
CA ILE A 370 1.63 5.00 14.20
C ILE A 370 0.27 4.43 14.60
N THR A 371 0.09 4.05 15.85
CA THR A 371 -1.19 3.62 16.40
C THR A 371 -1.67 4.60 17.45
N GLY A 372 -2.98 4.82 17.52
CA GLY A 372 -3.64 5.62 18.55
C GLY A 372 -4.98 5.02 18.93
N ARG A 373 -5.32 5.02 20.21
CA ARG A 373 -6.57 4.46 20.74
C ARG A 373 -7.60 5.56 20.97
N LYS A 374 -8.87 5.34 20.64
CA LYS A 374 -9.95 6.23 21.10
C LYS A 374 -10.09 6.09 22.63
N PRO A 375 -10.31 7.19 23.38
CA PRO A 375 -10.72 7.12 24.77
C PRO A 375 -11.79 6.06 25.04
N ALA A 376 -11.67 5.36 26.15
CA ALA A 376 -12.81 4.66 26.73
C ALA A 376 -13.78 5.72 27.29
N GLU A 377 -15.08 5.42 27.30
CA GLU A 377 -16.04 6.27 28.02
C GLU A 377 -15.77 6.16 29.54
N ALA A 378 -15.89 7.29 30.25
CA ALA A 378 -15.36 7.50 31.60
C ALA A 378 -16.41 7.40 32.71
#